data_AF-A0A6S7BQ57-F1
#
_entry.id   AF-A0A6S7BQ57-F1
#
_cell.length_a   1.000
_cell.length_b   1.000
_cell.length_c   1.000
_cell.angle_alpha   90.00
_cell.angle_beta   90.00
_cell.angle_gamma   90.00
#
_symmetry.space_group_name_H-M   'P 1'
#
loop_
_entity.id
_entity.type
_entity.pdbx_description
1 polymer ?
#
loop_
_entity_poly.entity_id
_entity_poly.type
_entity_poly.pdbx_seq_one_letter_code
_entity_poly.pdbx_strand_id
1 'polypeptide(L)'
;MSTSTDTVPTRVPWNKGRLTGQKPPLKLKEIWAIRVRLQLSSRVRDLAMFNLGIDSKLRACDLTKLRVRDVCHGEHVASRAMIMQQKTQRPVQFEITEQTRESVAAWIRHAACTQPTSCSRAEFTTLRTCRHGNMPGWFIGGSRQSALTTLPTVPTRCAGPRRL
;
A
#
# COMPACT_ATOMS: atom_id res chain seq x y z
N MET A 1 -15.01 21.47 43.02
CA MET A 1 -14.64 21.27 41.60
C MET A 1 -13.84 19.99 41.52
N SER A 2 -14.47 18.88 41.12
CA SER A 2 -13.83 17.56 41.07
C SER A 2 -13.06 17.42 39.77
N THR A 3 -11.73 17.49 39.82
CA THR A 3 -10.87 17.26 38.66
C THR A 3 -10.64 15.76 38.49
N SER A 4 -11.44 15.13 37.62
CA SER A 4 -11.22 13.78 37.15
C SER A 4 -9.90 13.69 36.39
N THR A 5 -8.88 13.14 37.02
CA THR A 5 -7.58 12.82 36.41
C THR A 5 -7.77 11.63 35.45
N ASP A 6 -7.88 11.93 34.17
CA ASP A 6 -7.94 10.93 33.11
C ASP A 6 -6.56 10.29 32.94
N THR A 7 -6.40 9.08 33.50
CA THR A 7 -5.11 8.36 33.51
C THR A 7 -4.87 7.76 32.13
N VAL A 8 -4.08 8.44 31.30
CA VAL A 8 -3.68 7.92 29.98
C VAL A 8 -2.98 6.56 30.18
N PRO A 9 -3.46 5.45 29.58
CA PRO A 9 -2.83 4.16 29.76
C PRO A 9 -1.42 4.19 29.17
N THR A 10 -0.41 4.15 30.04
CA THR A 10 1.00 4.08 29.65
C THR A 10 1.23 2.76 28.94
N ARG A 11 1.34 2.81 27.61
CA ARG A 11 1.57 1.63 26.77
C ARG A 11 2.96 1.07 27.06
N VAL A 12 3.00 -0.05 27.77
CA VAL A 12 4.26 -0.73 28.08
C VAL A 12 4.90 -1.23 26.78
N PRO A 13 6.17 -0.90 26.50
CA PRO A 13 6.86 -1.42 25.33
C PRO A 13 6.90 -2.95 25.34
N TRP A 14 6.71 -3.57 24.17
CA TRP A 14 6.70 -5.04 24.03
C TRP A 14 8.02 -5.71 24.47
N ASN A 15 9.09 -4.94 24.58
CA ASN A 15 10.44 -5.36 24.95
C ASN A 15 10.90 -4.87 26.34
N LYS A 16 10.01 -4.32 27.18
CA LYS A 16 10.39 -3.86 28.52
C LYS A 16 10.99 -5.01 29.34
N GLY A 17 12.17 -4.80 29.94
CA GLY A 17 12.88 -5.80 30.73
C GLY A 17 13.68 -6.83 29.92
N ARG A 18 13.71 -6.74 28.59
CA ARG A 18 14.49 -7.62 27.72
C ARG A 18 15.68 -6.89 27.12
N LEU A 19 16.90 -7.32 27.45
CA LEU A 19 18.13 -6.87 26.77
C LEU A 19 18.11 -7.35 25.31
N THR A 20 17.57 -6.52 24.42
CA THR A 20 17.68 -6.75 22.98
C THR A 20 19.05 -6.28 22.52
N GLY A 21 19.99 -7.22 22.37
CA GLY A 21 21.29 -6.97 21.76
C GLY A 21 21.18 -6.63 20.27
N GLN A 22 22.33 -6.57 19.59
CA GLN A 22 22.38 -6.32 18.16
C GLN A 22 21.58 -7.38 17.39
N LYS A 23 20.58 -6.94 16.63
CA LYS A 23 19.79 -7.83 15.76
C LYS A 23 20.68 -8.25 14.58
N PRO A 24 20.81 -9.55 14.25
CA PRO A 24 21.56 -9.96 13.07
C PRO A 24 20.88 -9.41 11.80
N PRO A 25 21.65 -9.18 10.72
CA PRO A 25 21.07 -8.80 9.45
C PRO A 25 20.18 -9.92 8.90
N LEU A 26 19.14 -9.53 8.15
CA LEU A 26 18.21 -10.48 7.54
C LEU A 26 18.92 -11.34 6.48
N LYS A 27 18.69 -12.65 6.52
CA LYS A 27 19.19 -13.59 5.50
C LYS A 27 18.32 -13.50 4.24
N LEU A 28 18.90 -13.81 3.08
CA LEU A 28 18.16 -13.80 1.81
C LEU A 28 16.92 -14.73 1.83
N LYS A 29 17.03 -15.89 2.48
CA LYS A 29 15.91 -16.83 2.68
C LYS A 29 14.76 -16.21 3.49
N GLU A 30 15.08 -15.39 4.49
CA GLU A 30 14.08 -14.73 5.34
C GLU A 30 13.38 -13.60 4.57
N ILE A 31 14.12 -12.84 3.78
CA ILE A 31 13.57 -11.81 2.89
C ILE A 31 12.56 -12.45 1.94
N TRP A 32 12.94 -13.55 1.28
CA TRP A 32 12.05 -14.28 0.37
C TRP A 32 10.81 -14.80 1.09
N ALA A 33 10.98 -15.42 2.26
CA ALA A 33 9.85 -15.90 3.07
C ALA A 33 8.87 -14.77 3.43
N ILE A 34 9.37 -13.58 3.78
CA ILE A 34 8.50 -12.42 4.07
C ILE A 34 7.72 -12.01 2.83
N ARG A 35 8.37 -11.92 1.66
CA ARG A 35 7.69 -11.54 0.40
C ARG A 35 6.57 -12.50 0.04
N VAL A 36 6.85 -13.79 0.10
CA VAL A 36 5.85 -14.83 -0.20
C VAL A 36 4.67 -14.74 0.76
N ARG A 37 4.92 -14.57 2.06
CA ARG A 37 3.84 -14.40 3.05
C ARG A 37 2.98 -13.16 2.79
N LEU A 38 3.58 -12.05 2.37
CA LEU A 38 2.86 -10.82 2.02
C LEU A 38 2.04 -10.98 0.73
N GLN A 39 2.59 -11.66 -0.28
CA GLN A 39 1.89 -11.99 -1.52
C GLN A 39 0.68 -12.90 -1.27
N LEU A 40 0.86 -13.97 -0.47
CA LEU A 40 -0.23 -14.87 -0.08
C LEU A 40 -1.32 -14.19 0.74
N SER A 41 -0.95 -13.20 1.57
CA SER A 41 -1.91 -12.39 2.34
C SER A 41 -2.60 -11.30 1.50
N SER A 42 -2.26 -11.18 0.21
CA SER A 42 -2.72 -10.12 -0.71
C SER A 42 -2.55 -8.69 -0.16
N ARG A 43 -1.56 -8.46 0.71
CA ARG A 43 -1.27 -7.15 1.30
C ARG A 43 -0.39 -6.32 0.38
N VAL A 44 -1.00 -5.79 -0.69
CA VAL A 44 -0.31 -5.03 -1.75
C VAL A 44 0.45 -3.80 -1.24
N ARG A 45 -0.10 -3.06 -0.26
CA ARG A 45 0.58 -1.89 0.34
C ARG A 45 1.85 -2.29 1.09
N ASP A 46 1.76 -3.33 1.92
CA ASP A 46 2.89 -3.78 2.75
C ASP A 46 3.98 -4.41 1.88
N LEU A 47 3.60 -5.13 0.83
CA LEU A 47 4.54 -5.66 -0.16
C LEU A 47 5.30 -4.55 -0.89
N ALA A 48 4.59 -3.50 -1.34
CA ALA A 48 5.21 -2.35 -2.00
C ALA A 48 6.17 -1.60 -1.05
N MET A 49 5.76 -1.34 0.20
CA MET A 49 6.62 -0.69 1.19
C MET A 49 7.83 -1.57 1.57
N PHE A 50 7.65 -2.88 1.69
CA PHE A 50 8.75 -3.79 2.02
C PHE A 50 9.82 -3.81 0.92
N ASN A 51 9.38 -3.94 -0.34
CA ASN A 51 10.28 -3.91 -1.49
C ASN A 51 11.01 -2.54 -1.61
N LEU A 52 10.28 -1.43 -1.46
CA LEU A 52 10.89 -0.08 -1.43
C LEU A 52 11.88 0.09 -0.26
N GLY A 53 11.60 -0.46 0.91
CA GLY A 53 12.48 -0.38 2.08
C GLY A 53 13.82 -1.09 1.86
N ILE A 54 13.79 -2.23 1.17
CA ILE A 54 15.01 -2.98 0.83
C ILE A 54 15.86 -2.21 -0.19
N ASP A 55 15.24 -1.70 -1.25
CA ASP A 55 15.93 -1.01 -2.34
C ASP A 55 16.51 0.34 -1.89
N SER A 56 15.69 1.14 -1.18
CA SER A 56 16.03 2.51 -0.81
C SER A 56 16.91 2.64 0.43
N LYS A 57 16.92 1.61 1.29
CA LYS A 57 17.63 1.62 2.59
C LYS A 57 17.28 2.84 3.46
N LEU A 58 16.07 3.38 3.28
CA LEU A 58 15.60 4.55 4.03
C LEU A 58 15.23 4.19 5.46
N ARG A 59 15.22 5.20 6.33
CA ARG A 59 14.68 5.06 7.68
C ARG A 59 13.17 4.85 7.57
N ALA A 60 12.60 4.06 8.48
CA ALA A 60 11.15 3.79 8.48
C ALA A 60 10.31 5.09 8.51
N CYS A 61 10.79 6.14 9.19
CA CYS A 61 10.12 7.45 9.22
C CYS A 61 10.14 8.17 7.87
N ASP A 62 11.21 8.01 7.08
CA ASP A 62 11.33 8.61 5.76
C ASP A 62 10.46 7.81 4.76
N LEU A 63 10.48 6.48 4.84
CA LEU A 63 9.67 5.59 4.00
C LEU A 63 8.16 5.79 4.20
N THR A 64 7.71 5.92 5.45
CA THR A 64 6.29 6.09 5.77
C THR A 64 5.70 7.43 5.33
N LYS A 65 6.54 8.45 5.16
CA LYS A 65 6.15 9.80 4.68
C LYS A 65 6.34 9.99 3.17
N LEU A 66 6.83 8.95 2.48
CA LEU A 66 7.06 8.97 1.04
C LEU A 66 5.75 9.23 0.28
N ARG A 67 5.80 10.08 -0.75
CA ARG A 67 4.64 10.40 -1.59
C ARG A 67 4.75 9.70 -2.95
N VAL A 68 3.60 9.46 -3.58
CA VAL A 68 3.55 8.88 -4.95
C VAL A 68 4.33 9.75 -5.95
N ARG A 69 4.25 11.08 -5.84
CA ARG A 69 5.00 12.01 -6.71
C ARG A 69 6.52 11.92 -6.61
N ASP A 70 7.03 11.37 -5.51
CA ASP A 70 8.49 11.24 -5.28
C ASP A 70 9.05 10.01 -6.01
N VAL A 71 8.18 9.09 -6.42
CA VAL A 71 8.53 7.78 -6.99
C VAL A 71 7.92 7.55 -8.38
N CYS A 72 6.82 8.24 -8.71
CA CYS A 72 6.10 8.08 -9.97
C CYS A 72 6.05 9.40 -10.75
N HIS A 73 6.23 9.28 -12.07
CA HIS A 73 6.07 10.37 -13.02
C HIS A 73 4.97 10.00 -14.01
N GLY A 74 3.80 10.65 -13.87
CA GLY A 74 2.61 10.29 -14.64
C GLY A 74 2.13 8.88 -14.30
N GLU A 75 1.98 8.03 -15.32
CA GLU A 75 1.58 6.62 -15.13
C GLU A 75 2.75 5.67 -14.81
N HIS A 76 3.99 6.11 -14.99
CA HIS A 76 5.16 5.23 -14.87
C HIS A 76 5.91 5.46 -13.56
N VAL A 77 6.31 4.36 -12.93
CA VAL A 77 7.21 4.39 -11.77
C VAL A 77 8.62 4.69 -12.25
N ALA A 78 9.27 5.70 -11.66
CA ALA A 78 10.62 6.09 -12.02
C ALA A 78 11.62 4.94 -11.74
N SER A 79 12.67 4.85 -12.56
CA SER A 79 13.77 3.90 -12.32
C SER A 79 14.65 4.33 -11.13
N ARG A 80 14.72 5.62 -10.87
CA ARG A 80 15.45 6.23 -9.75
C ARG A 80 14.55 7.24 -9.04
N ALA A 81 14.60 7.26 -7.72
CA ALA A 81 13.92 8.26 -6.90
C ALA A 81 14.94 9.05 -6.08
N MET A 82 14.63 10.31 -5.78
CA MET A 82 15.45 11.18 -4.96
C MET A 82 14.62 11.71 -3.79
N ILE A 83 15.10 11.50 -2.57
CA ILE A 83 14.38 11.87 -1.35
C ILE A 83 15.31 12.62 -0.40
N MET A 84 14.80 13.70 0.18
CA MET A 84 15.48 14.44 1.25
C MET A 84 15.33 13.70 2.58
N GLN A 85 16.43 13.21 3.14
CA GLN A 85 16.39 12.55 4.45
C GLN A 85 16.10 13.55 5.57
N GLN A 86 15.15 13.25 6.45
CA GLN A 86 14.77 14.19 7.53
C GLN A 86 15.88 14.42 8.55
N LYS A 87 16.62 13.36 8.89
CA LYS A 87 17.66 13.45 9.93
C LYS A 87 18.86 14.30 9.50
N THR A 88 19.27 14.17 8.24
CA THR A 88 20.51 14.76 7.73
C THR A 88 20.27 15.93 6.78
N GLN A 89 19.02 16.14 6.33
CA GLN A 89 18.64 17.12 5.31
C GLN A 89 19.48 17.00 4.03
N ARG A 90 19.90 15.76 3.69
CA ARG A 90 20.66 15.46 2.48
C ARG A 90 19.79 14.73 1.47
N PRO A 91 19.86 15.09 0.17
CA PRO A 91 19.22 14.32 -0.88
C PRO A 91 19.91 12.97 -1.00
N VAL A 92 19.11 11.91 -1.02
CA VAL A 92 19.58 10.55 -1.28
C VAL A 92 18.84 10.04 -2.51
N GLN A 93 19.62 9.67 -3.52
CA GLN A 93 19.12 9.01 -4.71
C GLN A 93 19.30 7.49 -4.56
N PHE A 94 18.27 6.74 -4.92
CA PHE A 94 18.32 5.27 -4.93
C PHE A 94 17.65 4.73 -6.19
N GLU A 95 18.07 3.52 -6.57
CA GLU A 95 17.50 2.80 -7.70
C GLU A 95 16.32 1.96 -7.24
N ILE A 96 15.28 1.90 -8.06
CA ILE A 96 14.09 1.10 -7.80
C ILE A 96 14.16 -0.11 -8.71
N THR A 97 14.18 -1.32 -8.13
CA THR A 97 14.21 -2.55 -8.91
C THR A 97 12.92 -2.76 -9.69
N GLU A 98 12.97 -3.53 -10.78
CA GLU A 98 11.79 -3.81 -11.61
C GLU A 98 10.63 -4.40 -10.83
N GLN A 99 10.93 -5.37 -9.97
CA GLN A 99 9.94 -6.01 -9.13
C GLN A 99 9.28 -5.04 -8.13
N THR A 100 10.04 -4.06 -7.64
CA THR A 100 9.51 -2.99 -6.79
C THR A 100 8.61 -2.06 -7.59
N ARG A 101 8.96 -1.72 -8.84
CA ARG A 101 8.12 -0.90 -9.73
C ARG A 101 6.76 -1.56 -9.97
N GLU A 102 6.74 -2.85 -10.27
CA GLU A 102 5.50 -3.62 -10.43
C GLU A 102 4.64 -3.61 -9.15
N SER A 103 5.27 -3.83 -8.00
CA SER A 103 4.58 -3.84 -6.71
C SER A 103 3.98 -2.48 -6.37
N VAL A 104 4.71 -1.39 -6.65
CA VAL A 104 4.26 -0.01 -6.44
C VAL A 104 3.14 0.35 -7.41
N ALA A 105 3.25 -0.01 -8.68
CA ALA A 105 2.20 0.21 -9.68
C ALA A 105 0.91 -0.56 -9.33
N ALA A 106 1.02 -1.79 -8.84
CA ALA A 106 -0.12 -2.56 -8.33
C ALA A 106 -0.79 -1.88 -7.13
N TRP A 107 0.01 -1.34 -6.20
CA TRP A 107 -0.52 -0.59 -5.06
C TRP A 107 -1.21 0.71 -5.47
N ILE A 108 -0.63 1.48 -6.41
CA ILE A 108 -1.23 2.74 -6.90
C ILE A 108 -2.58 2.46 -7.57
N ARG A 109 -2.66 1.43 -8.42
CA ARG A 109 -3.93 1.00 -9.03
C ARG A 109 -4.98 0.63 -7.96
N HIS A 110 -4.57 -0.13 -6.94
CA HIS A 110 -5.46 -0.49 -5.83
C HIS A 110 -5.91 0.73 -5.00
N ALA A 111 -5.02 1.68 -4.76
CA ALA A 111 -5.31 2.89 -4.00
C ALA A 111 -6.24 3.85 -4.77
N ALA A 112 -6.04 4.00 -6.08
CA ALA A 112 -6.90 4.82 -6.94
C ALA A 112 -8.35 4.33 -6.94
N CYS A 113 -8.58 3.01 -6.94
CA CYS A 113 -9.93 2.45 -6.83
C CYS A 113 -10.59 2.69 -5.47
N THR A 114 -9.81 2.95 -4.41
CA THR A 114 -10.33 3.10 -3.05
C THR A 114 -10.65 4.56 -2.70
N GLN A 115 -9.98 5.54 -3.32
CA GLN A 115 -10.19 6.97 -3.08
C GLN A 115 -10.20 7.77 -4.40
N PRO A 116 -11.38 8.14 -4.94
CA PRO A 116 -11.48 8.80 -6.25
C PRO A 116 -10.94 10.25 -6.28
N THR A 117 -10.63 10.87 -5.13
CA THR A 117 -10.25 12.30 -5.06
C THR A 117 -8.81 12.59 -4.60
N SER A 118 -7.95 11.58 -4.46
CA SER A 118 -6.61 11.79 -3.88
C SER A 118 -5.45 11.31 -4.75
N CYS A 119 -5.45 11.64 -6.04
CA CYS A 119 -4.30 11.34 -6.91
C CYS A 119 -3.01 12.08 -6.46
N SER A 120 -3.15 13.24 -5.78
CA SER A 120 -2.02 14.06 -5.31
C SER A 120 -1.70 13.95 -3.81
N ARG A 121 -2.53 13.24 -3.02
CA ARG A 121 -2.40 13.15 -1.55
C ARG A 121 -2.36 11.70 -1.03
N ALA A 122 -2.04 10.74 -1.90
CA ALA A 122 -1.75 9.39 -1.47
C ALA A 122 -0.40 9.37 -0.72
N GLU A 123 -0.50 9.54 0.61
CA GLU A 123 0.57 9.22 1.54
C GLU A 123 0.55 7.69 1.74
N PHE A 124 1.72 7.05 1.77
CA PHE A 124 1.84 5.67 2.22
C PHE A 124 1.35 5.48 3.67
N THR A 125 0.92 6.54 4.37
CA THR A 125 0.44 6.58 5.75
C THR A 125 -1.05 6.82 5.95
N THR A 126 -1.93 6.91 4.93
CA THR A 126 -3.36 7.04 5.24
C THR A 126 -3.93 5.70 5.74
N LEU A 127 -3.71 5.42 7.01
CA LEU A 127 -4.60 4.67 7.88
C LEU A 127 -5.53 5.72 8.49
N ARG A 128 -6.58 6.11 7.78
CA ARG A 128 -7.84 6.34 8.50
C ARG A 128 -8.48 4.97 8.57
N THR A 129 -8.35 4.33 9.72
CA THR A 129 -9.34 3.35 10.12
C THR A 129 -10.69 4.03 9.97
N CYS A 130 -11.57 3.48 9.14
CA CYS A 130 -12.98 3.81 9.21
C CYS A 130 -13.44 3.41 10.61
N ARG A 131 -13.45 4.37 11.56
CA ARG A 131 -14.44 4.36 12.62
C ARG A 131 -15.76 4.75 11.96
N HIS A 132 -16.59 3.73 11.73
CA HIS A 132 -18.05 3.71 11.62
C HIS A 132 -18.35 2.37 10.94
N GLY A 133 -19.15 1.45 11.47
CA GLY A 133 -19.97 1.43 12.67
C GLY A 133 -20.76 0.12 12.64
N ASN A 134 -21.12 -0.36 13.83
CA ASN A 134 -22.37 -1.07 14.11
C ASN A 134 -22.84 -2.16 13.14
N MET A 135 -22.69 -3.43 13.52
CA MET A 135 -23.45 -4.54 12.95
C MET A 135 -24.91 -4.47 13.43
N PRO A 136 -25.91 -4.56 12.55
CA PRO A 136 -27.15 -5.22 12.91
C PRO A 136 -27.39 -6.44 12.02
N GLY A 137 -27.63 -7.56 12.70
CA GLY A 137 -28.85 -8.33 12.49
C GLY A 137 -28.98 -9.06 11.16
N TRP A 138 -28.67 -10.35 11.21
CA TRP A 138 -29.31 -11.37 10.40
C TRP A 138 -30.84 -11.23 10.44
N PHE A 139 -31.51 -11.21 9.29
CA PHE A 139 -32.87 -11.75 9.16
C PHE A 139 -33.07 -12.37 7.77
N ILE A 140 -33.72 -13.53 7.81
CA ILE A 140 -33.82 -14.59 6.78
C ILE A 140 -35.12 -14.43 5.98
N GLY A 141 -35.09 -14.83 4.72
CA GLY A 141 -36.26 -15.15 3.87
C GLY A 141 -36.14 -14.46 2.51
N GLY A 142 -36.19 -15.10 1.35
CA GLY A 142 -36.73 -16.40 0.98
C GLY A 142 -37.47 -16.21 -0.36
N SER A 143 -36.97 -16.86 -1.41
CA SER A 143 -37.70 -17.28 -2.61
C SER A 143 -38.24 -16.21 -3.58
N ARG A 144 -37.68 -16.18 -4.81
CA ARG A 144 -38.23 -16.90 -5.98
C ARG A 144 -37.32 -16.72 -7.20
N GLN A 145 -37.19 -17.82 -7.93
CA GLN A 145 -36.42 -17.98 -9.15
C GLN A 145 -37.05 -17.24 -10.34
N SER A 146 -36.21 -17.02 -11.35
CA SER A 146 -36.49 -17.20 -12.79
C SER A 146 -36.25 -15.95 -13.63
N ALA A 147 -35.09 -15.91 -14.29
CA ALA A 147 -35.03 -15.63 -15.72
C ALA A 147 -33.66 -16.08 -16.26
N LEU A 148 -33.71 -17.15 -17.03
CA LEU A 148 -32.65 -17.68 -17.87
C LEU A 148 -32.46 -16.82 -19.12
N THR A 149 -31.26 -16.92 -19.71
CA THR A 149 -30.92 -16.63 -21.14
C THR A 149 -30.79 -15.13 -21.48
N THR A 150 -29.74 -14.61 -22.13
CA THR A 150 -28.86 -15.15 -23.18
C THR A 150 -27.64 -14.21 -23.36
N LEU A 151 -26.42 -14.75 -23.43
CA LEU A 151 -25.30 -14.22 -24.23
C LEU A 151 -25.10 -15.20 -25.40
N PRO A 152 -24.29 -14.97 -26.45
CA PRO A 152 -23.62 -13.75 -26.95
C PRO A 152 -23.84 -13.55 -28.46
N THR A 153 -23.49 -12.39 -29.06
CA THR A 153 -22.76 -12.37 -30.36
C THR A 153 -22.18 -11.00 -30.70
N VAL A 154 -20.89 -11.00 -31.04
CA VAL A 154 -20.18 -9.94 -31.77
C VAL A 154 -20.52 -10.05 -33.26
N PRO A 155 -20.52 -8.95 -34.02
CA PRO A 155 -19.66 -8.98 -35.20
C PRO A 155 -18.86 -7.70 -35.43
N THR A 156 -17.62 -7.96 -35.81
CA THR A 156 -16.63 -7.14 -36.48
C THR A 156 -17.22 -6.34 -37.65
N ARG A 157 -16.81 -5.07 -37.80
CA ARG A 157 -16.72 -4.47 -39.13
C ARG A 157 -15.58 -3.46 -39.23
N CYS A 158 -14.58 -3.84 -40.03
CA CYS A 158 -13.56 -2.97 -40.58
C CYS A 158 -14.18 -1.97 -41.54
N ALA A 159 -13.74 -0.72 -41.49
CA ALA A 159 -13.75 0.21 -42.63
C ALA A 159 -12.73 1.34 -42.40
N GLY A 160 -11.58 1.26 -43.07
CA GLY A 160 -11.00 2.47 -43.69
C GLY A 160 -11.76 2.78 -45.00
N PRO A 161 -11.26 3.60 -45.94
CA PRO A 161 -10.09 4.49 -45.99
C PRO A 161 -10.57 5.97 -46.03
N ARG A 162 -9.85 7.06 -46.36
CA ARG A 162 -8.78 7.32 -47.33
C ARG A 162 -8.28 8.76 -47.10
N ARG A 163 -6.96 8.93 -47.04
CA ARG A 163 -6.12 10.01 -47.60
C ARG A 163 -6.81 11.33 -48.01
N LEU A 164 -6.30 12.45 -47.46
CA LEU A 164 -5.78 13.58 -48.24
C LEU A 164 -4.33 13.81 -47.79
#